data_AF-A0A3Q8D0R6-F1
#
_entry.id   AF-A0A3Q8D0R6-F1
#
_cell.length_a   1.000
_cell.length_b   1.000
_cell.length_c   1.000
_cell.angle_alpha   90.00
_cell.angle_beta   90.00
_cell.angle_gamma   90.00
#
_symmetry.space_group_name_H-M   'P 1'
#
loop_
_entity.id
_entity.type
_entity.pdbx_description
1 polymer ?
#
loop_
_entity_poly.entity_id
_entity_poly.type
_entity_poly.pdbx_seq_one_letter_code
_entity_poly.pdbx_strand_id
1 'polypeptide(L)' 'MIKKTCEGDFLEERNYQELLDKLVAGEIDEIKIEPKEFMSFQVAFMNFRQRKRIVGIAHQQGIVYYHYNDNPTQ' A
#
# COMPACT_ATOMS: atom_id res chain seq x y z
N MET A 1 21.63 -23.55 -19.05
CA MET A 1 21.33 -22.86 -17.78
C MET A 1 19.99 -22.18 -17.91
N ILE A 2 18.94 -22.88 -17.49
CA ILE A 2 17.56 -22.40 -17.56
C ILE A 2 17.40 -21.35 -16.45
N LYS A 3 17.44 -20.07 -16.82
CA LYS A 3 16.99 -18.99 -15.93
C LYS A 3 15.51 -19.22 -15.70
N LYS A 4 15.16 -19.83 -14.55
CA LYS A 4 13.82 -19.77 -13.98
C LYS A 4 13.55 -18.29 -13.69
N THR A 5 13.06 -17.58 -14.68
CA THR A 5 12.26 -16.40 -14.43
C THR A 5 10.98 -16.96 -13.85
N CYS A 6 10.85 -16.89 -12.52
CA CYS A 6 9.56 -17.05 -11.89
C CYS A 6 8.68 -15.95 -12.49
N GLU A 7 7.78 -16.32 -13.40
CA GLU A 7 6.63 -15.51 -13.80
C GLU A 7 5.80 -15.33 -12.53
N GLY A 8 6.16 -14.30 -11.75
CA GLY A 8 5.29 -13.75 -10.74
C GLY A 8 4.27 -12.90 -11.49
N ASP A 9 3.01 -13.30 -11.38
CA ASP A 9 1.84 -12.65 -11.95
C ASP A 9 2.01 -11.12 -12.01
N PHE A 10 1.83 -10.56 -13.20
CA PHE A 10 1.72 -9.12 -13.45
C PHE A 10 0.51 -8.59 -12.65
N LEU A 11 0.73 -8.32 -11.37
CA LEU A 11 -0.24 -7.70 -10.49
C LEU A 11 -0.30 -6.22 -10.83
N GLU A 12 -1.43 -5.82 -11.41
CA GLU A 12 -1.86 -4.49 -11.82
C GLU A 12 -0.93 -3.33 -11.40
N GLU A 13 -0.46 -2.58 -12.40
CA GLU A 13 0.41 -1.40 -12.28
C GLU A 13 -0.30 -0.21 -11.59
N ARG A 14 -0.83 -0.41 -10.39
CA ARG A 14 -1.17 0.71 -9.51
C ARG A 14 0.12 1.27 -8.93
N ASN A 15 0.38 2.55 -9.20
CA ASN A 15 1.50 3.24 -8.59
C ASN A 15 1.19 3.54 -7.12
N TYR A 16 1.51 2.59 -6.24
CA TYR A 16 1.28 2.73 -4.81
C TYR A 16 2.12 3.84 -4.18
N GLN A 17 3.26 4.22 -4.76
CA GLN A 17 4.02 5.37 -4.26
C GLN A 17 3.22 6.65 -4.41
N GLU A 18 2.66 6.90 -5.60
CA GLU A 18 1.79 8.06 -5.83
C GLU A 18 0.55 8.05 -4.95
N LEU A 19 -0.06 6.88 -4.73
CA LEU A 19 -1.23 6.78 -3.83
C LEU A 19 -0.85 7.13 -2.39
N LEU A 20 0.30 6.67 -1.91
CA LEU A 20 0.81 7.01 -0.58
C LEU A 20 1.11 8.51 -0.46
N ASP A 21 1.70 9.11 -1.50
CA ASP A 21 1.95 10.56 -1.53
C ASP A 21 0.64 11.35 -1.47
N LYS A 22 -0.38 10.94 -2.25
CA LYS A 22 -1.71 11.55 -2.23
C LYS A 22 -2.42 11.40 -0.89
N LEU A 23 -2.27 10.24 -0.24
CA LEU A 23 -2.85 9.98 1.08
C LEU A 23 -2.22 10.90 2.14
N VAL A 24 -0.90 11.13 2.07
CA VAL A 24 -0.22 12.07 2.98
C VAL A 24 -0.52 13.53 2.64
N ALA A 25 -0.69 13.85 1.36
CA ALA A 25 -1.08 15.19 0.91
C ALA A 25 -2.54 15.54 1.29
N GLY A 26 -3.34 14.55 1.72
CA GLY A 26 -4.77 14.72 1.96
C GLY A 26 -5.60 14.85 0.68
N GLU A 27 -5.06 14.44 -0.46
CA GLU A 27 -5.81 14.36 -1.73
C GLU A 27 -6.79 13.18 -1.74
N ILE A 28 -6.46 12.12 -1.01
CA ILE A 28 -7.33 10.96 -0.78
C ILE A 28 -7.38 10.66 0.72
N ASP A 29 -8.53 10.22 1.20
CA ASP A 29 -8.72 9.90 2.63
C ASP A 29 -8.32 8.46 2.99
N GLU A 30 -8.42 7.54 2.01
CA GLU A 30 -8.15 6.13 2.23
C GLU A 30 -7.61 5.41 0.98
N ILE A 31 -6.83 4.36 1.22
CA ILE A 31 -6.39 3.42 0.19
C ILE A 31 -6.91 2.03 0.53
N LYS A 32 -7.79 1.49 -0.33
CA LYS A 32 -8.23 0.10 -0.26
C LYS A 32 -7.19 -0.79 -0.95
N ILE A 33 -6.63 -1.75 -0.22
CA ILE A 33 -5.70 -2.77 -0.71
C ILE A 33 -6.35 -4.14 -0.60
N GLU A 34 -6.49 -4.84 -1.74
CA GLU A 34 -6.93 -6.22 -1.77
C GLU A 34 -5.76 -7.20 -1.54
N PRO A 35 -6.03 -8.46 -1.11
CA PRO A 35 -4.96 -9.45 -0.88
C PRO A 35 -4.03 -9.65 -2.08
N LYS A 36 -4.59 -9.60 -3.29
CA LYS A 36 -3.84 -9.73 -4.55
C LYS A 36 -2.84 -8.57 -4.75
N GLU A 37 -3.21 -7.37 -4.31
CA GLU A 37 -2.44 -6.13 -4.45
C GLU A 37 -1.39 -5.97 -3.34
N PHE A 38 -1.56 -6.70 -2.23
CA PHE A 38 -0.77 -6.51 -1.02
C PHE A 38 0.74 -6.66 -1.25
N MET A 39 1.17 -7.62 -2.07
CA MET A 39 2.59 -7.85 -2.33
C MET A 39 3.25 -6.64 -3.02
N SER A 40 2.58 -6.04 -4.01
CA SER A 40 3.03 -4.84 -4.70
C SER A 40 2.98 -3.61 -3.79
N PHE A 41 1.90 -3.46 -3.02
CA PHE A 41 1.74 -2.39 -2.04
C PHE A 41 2.83 -2.44 -0.95
N GLN A 42 3.13 -3.63 -0.42
CA GLN A 42 4.10 -3.80 0.67
C GLN A 42 5.49 -3.27 0.27
N VAL A 43 5.91 -3.46 -0.99
CA VAL A 43 7.19 -2.94 -1.49
C VAL A 43 7.20 -1.41 -1.47
N ALA A 44 6.14 -0.76 -1.96
CA ALA A 44 6.03 0.70 -1.91
C ALA A 44 5.97 1.22 -0.47
N PHE A 45 5.17 0.56 0.38
CA PHE A 45 4.98 0.93 1.78
C PHE A 45 6.25 0.82 2.62
N MET A 46 7.04 -0.24 2.43
CA MET A 46 8.31 -0.43 3.14
C MET A 46 9.34 0.65 2.79
N ASN A 47 9.35 1.09 1.52
CA ASN A 47 10.21 2.16 1.05
C ASN A 47 9.71 3.56 1.44
N PHE A 48 8.47 3.68 1.92
CA PHE A 48 7.88 4.96 2.27
C PHE A 48 8.37 5.47 3.64
N ARG A 49 8.94 6.68 3.65
CA ARG A 49 9.55 7.28 4.85
C ARG A 49 8.52 7.59 5.94
N GLN A 50 7.30 7.98 5.54
CA GLN A 50 6.25 8.40 6.48
C GLN A 50 5.31 7.26 6.88
N ARG A 51 5.69 6.00 6.62
CA ARG A 51 4.87 4.81 6.89
C ARG A 51 4.35 4.67 8.33
N LYS A 52 5.04 5.27 9.32
CA LYS A 52 4.60 5.26 10.73
C LYS A 52 3.30 6.02 10.98
N ARG A 53 2.95 6.96 10.08
CA ARG A 53 1.71 7.75 10.17
C ARG A 53 0.55 7.12 9.39
N ILE A 54 0.81 6.06 8.64
CA ILE A 54 -0.21 5.38 7.87
C ILE A 54 -0.73 4.19 8.69
N VAL A 55 -2.03 4.20 8.96
CA VAL A 55 -2.70 3.20 9.79
C VAL A 55 -3.56 2.32 8.90
N GLY A 56 -3.30 1.00 8.92
CA GLY A 56 -4.10 0.01 8.20
C GLY A 56 -5.18 -0.59 9.08
N ILE A 57 -6.43 -0.55 8.62
CA ILE A 57 -7.59 -1.19 9.23
C ILE A 57 -7.93 -2.44 8.40
N ALA A 58 -7.75 -3.62 9.00
CA ALA A 58 -8.07 -4.88 8.34
C ALA A 58 -9.58 -5.16 8.36
N HIS A 59 -10.12 -5.53 7.20
CA HIS A 59 -11.52 -5.90 7.00
C HIS A 59 -11.66 -7.36 6.58
N GLN A 60 -12.92 -7.80 6.42
CA GLN A 60 -13.24 -9.12 5.91
C GLN A 60 -12.63 -9.34 4.51
N GLN A 61 -12.45 -10.61 4.14
CA GLN A 61 -11.88 -11.03 2.85
C GLN A 61 -10.41 -10.61 2.65
N GLY A 62 -9.71 -10.24 3.73
CA GLY A 62 -8.30 -9.84 3.68
C GLY A 62 -8.06 -8.47 3.04
N ILE A 63 -9.11 -7.66 2.91
CA ILE A 63 -8.99 -6.27 2.44
C ILE A 63 -8.46 -5.41 3.58
N VAL A 64 -7.55 -4.49 3.28
CA VAL A 64 -7.01 -3.53 4.25
C VAL A 64 -7.24 -2.11 3.75
N TYR A 65 -7.81 -1.26 4.60
CA TYR A 65 -7.99 0.17 4.33
C TYR A 65 -6.91 0.96 5.07
N TYR A 66 -6.10 1.71 4.33
CA TYR A 66 -5.04 2.54 4.90
C TYR A 66 -5.47 4.00 4.96
N HIS A 67 -5.29 4.62 6.12
CA HIS A 67 -5.56 6.03 6.38
C HIS A 67 -4.30 6.74 6.84
N TYR A 68 -4.15 8.02 6.48
CA TYR A 68 -3.11 8.86 7.05
C TYR A 68 -3.59 9.46 8.37
N ASN A 69 -2.88 9.18 9.45
CA ASN A 69 -3.12 9.78 10.74
C ASN A 69 -2.31 11.07 10.87
N ASP A 70 -2.94 12.20 10.53
CA ASP A 70 -2.37 13.53 10.69
C ASP A 70 -2.37 14.00 12.17
N ASN A 71 -3.10 13.32 13.05
CA ASN A 71 -3.05 13.57 14.49
C ASN A 71 -1.96 12.68 15.12
N PRO A 72 -0.74 13.19 15.38
CA PRO A 72 0.07 12.58 16.42
C PRO A 72 -0.76 12.71 17.69
N THR A 73 -1.16 11.58 18.27
CA THR A 73 -1.89 11.54 19.54
C THR A 73 -1.27 12.58 20.49
N GLN A 74 -2.09 13.56 20.91
CA GLN A 74 -1.72 14.65 21.81
C GLN A 74 -1.18 14.11 23.14
#